data_AF-Q8FR99-F1
#
_entry.id   AF-Q8FR99-F1
#
_cell.length_a   1.000
_cell.length_b   1.000
_cell.length_c   1.000
_cell.angle_alpha   90.00
_cell.angle_beta   90.00
_cell.angle_gamma   90.00
#
_symmetry.space_group_name_H-M   'P 1'
#
loop_
_entity.id
_entity.type
_entity.pdbx_description
1 polymer ?
#
loop_
_entity_poly.entity_id
_entity_poly.type
_entity_poly.pdbx_seq_one_letter_code
_entity_poly.pdbx_strand_id
1 'polypeptide(L)'
;MFSSQFIKDAAERATKTAAQAILAVFVAGVTIMSVDWVDTLAIGATAALVSVLTSIASAGVRNPESASLVAPRPDYVGEHRAPEPGE
;
A
#
# COMPACT_ATOMS: atom_id res chain seq x y z
N MET A 1 -16.22 -3.98 13.33
CA MET A 1 -16.16 -2.71 12.55
C MET A 1 -14.68 -2.42 12.35
N PHE A 2 -14.25 -2.06 11.13
CA PHE A 2 -12.84 -1.74 10.87
C PHE A 2 -12.43 -0.48 11.65
N SER A 3 -11.19 -0.44 12.14
CA SER A 3 -10.67 0.74 12.84
C SER A 3 -10.42 1.89 11.84
N SER A 4 -10.44 3.13 12.33
CA SER A 4 -10.11 4.30 11.52
C SER A 4 -8.66 4.26 10.99
N GLN A 5 -7.76 3.57 11.68
CA GLN A 5 -6.39 3.35 11.23
C GLN A 5 -6.36 2.35 10.05
N PHE A 6 -7.08 1.23 10.17
CA PHE A 6 -7.18 0.24 9.09
C PHE A 6 -7.72 0.85 7.78
N ILE A 7 -8.75 1.69 7.86
CA ILE A 7 -9.30 2.35 6.66
C ILE A 7 -8.28 3.32 6.04
N LYS A 8 -7.55 4.09 6.84
CA LYS A 8 -6.51 4.99 6.35
C LYS A 8 -5.38 4.23 5.66
N ASP A 9 -4.88 3.17 6.28
CA ASP A 9 -3.81 2.34 5.72
C ASP A 9 -4.27 1.65 4.42
N ALA A 10 -5.49 1.12 4.40
CA ALA A 10 -6.04 0.49 3.21
C ALA A 10 -6.21 1.49 2.06
N ALA A 11 -6.65 2.72 2.35
CA ALA A 11 -6.82 3.78 1.36
C ALA A 11 -5.49 4.29 0.80
N GLU A 12 -4.47 4.47 1.64
CA GLU A 12 -3.11 4.83 1.21
C GLU A 12 -2.55 3.75 0.26
N ARG A 13 -2.67 2.49 0.65
CA ARG A 13 -2.22 1.36 -0.18
C ARG A 13 -2.95 1.28 -1.51
N ALA A 14 -4.28 1.38 -1.50
CA ALA A 14 -5.07 1.33 -2.72
C ALA A 14 -4.72 2.49 -3.68
N THR A 15 -4.51 3.69 -3.15
CA THR A 15 -4.12 4.87 -3.94
C THR A 15 -2.75 4.68 -4.56
N LYS A 16 -1.77 4.21 -3.77
CA LYS A 16 -0.41 3.92 -4.27
C LYS A 16 -0.44 2.85 -5.35
N THR A 17 -1.20 1.78 -5.15
CA THR A 17 -1.36 0.70 -6.13
C THR A 17 -2.04 1.18 -7.42
N ALA A 18 -3.08 2.01 -7.36
CA ALA A 18 -3.70 2.61 -8.54
C ALA A 18 -2.71 3.49 -9.32
N ALA A 19 -1.99 4.37 -8.63
CA ALA A 19 -0.99 5.24 -9.26
C ALA A 19 0.11 4.45 -9.94
N GLN A 20 0.62 3.39 -9.29
CA GLN A 20 1.61 2.49 -9.87
C GLN A 20 1.08 1.73 -11.10
N ALA A 21 -0.16 1.26 -11.06
CA ALA A 21 -0.79 0.56 -12.17
C ALA A 21 -1.03 1.50 -13.37
N ILE A 22 -1.46 2.74 -13.14
CA ILE A 22 -1.59 3.76 -14.19
C ILE A 22 -0.22 4.10 -14.77
N LEU A 23 0.81 4.27 -13.93
CA LEU A 23 2.17 4.55 -14.39
C LEU A 23 2.71 3.44 -15.31
N ALA A 24 2.36 2.19 -15.05
CA ALA A 24 2.79 1.05 -15.85
C ALA A 24 2.25 1.07 -17.30
N VAL A 25 1.21 1.84 -17.59
CA VAL A 25 0.68 2.04 -18.95
C VAL A 25 1.62 2.90 -19.80
N PHE A 26 2.38 3.81 -19.16
CA PHE A 26 3.28 4.73 -19.84
C PHE A 26 4.61 4.05 -20.20
N VAL A 27 4.59 3.30 -21.30
CA VAL A 27 5.79 2.73 -21.94
C VAL A 27 6.39 3.71 -22.95
N ALA A 28 7.59 3.39 -23.46
CA ALA A 28 8.25 4.22 -24.48
C ALA A 28 7.33 4.48 -25.68
N GLY A 29 7.15 5.76 -26.04
CA GLY A 29 6.29 6.19 -27.13
C GLY A 29 4.82 6.44 -26.75
N VAL A 30 4.39 6.06 -25.54
CA VAL A 30 3.07 6.43 -25.00
C VAL A 30 3.18 7.73 -24.21
N THR A 31 2.42 8.72 -24.61
CA THR A 31 2.36 10.04 -23.97
C THR A 31 1.00 10.25 -23.30
N ILE A 32 0.92 11.27 -22.45
CA ILE A 32 -0.33 11.69 -21.81
C ILE A 32 -1.46 12.03 -22.82
N MET A 33 -1.11 12.41 -24.05
CA MET A 33 -2.10 12.75 -25.09
C MET A 33 -2.48 11.55 -25.97
N SER A 34 -1.63 10.52 -26.04
CA SER A 34 -1.85 9.36 -26.91
C SER A 34 -2.42 8.14 -26.18
N VAL A 35 -2.50 8.20 -24.86
CA VAL A 35 -2.98 7.09 -24.03
C VAL A 35 -4.50 6.96 -24.09
N ASP A 36 -5.01 5.73 -24.13
CA ASP A 36 -6.44 5.48 -23.93
C ASP A 36 -6.79 5.68 -22.45
N TRP A 37 -7.50 6.77 -22.17
CA TRP A 37 -7.87 7.13 -20.80
C TRP A 37 -8.91 6.21 -20.17
N VAL A 38 -9.79 5.61 -20.96
CA VAL A 38 -10.82 4.71 -20.45
C VAL A 38 -10.14 3.46 -19.91
N ASP A 39 -9.28 2.84 -20.72
CA ASP A 39 -8.54 1.64 -20.32
C ASP A 39 -7.55 1.94 -19.18
N THR A 40 -6.84 3.06 -19.24
CA THR A 40 -5.88 3.45 -18.20
C THR A 40 -6.53 3.64 -16.84
N LEU A 41 -7.67 4.34 -16.79
CA LEU A 41 -8.41 4.53 -15.55
C LEU A 41 -9.05 3.22 -15.08
N ALA A 42 -9.51 2.36 -15.98
CA ALA A 42 -10.03 1.03 -15.64
C ALA A 42 -8.95 0.13 -15.01
N ILE A 43 -7.72 0.16 -15.53
CA ILE A 43 -6.56 -0.54 -14.94
C ILE A 43 -6.29 -0.03 -13.52
N GLY A 44 -6.20 1.28 -13.34
CA GLY A 44 -6.00 1.89 -12.02
C GLY A 44 -7.10 1.53 -11.02
N ALA A 45 -8.36 1.61 -11.44
CA ALA A 45 -9.51 1.26 -10.61
C ALA A 45 -9.52 -0.23 -10.22
N THR A 46 -9.20 -1.12 -11.17
CA THR A 46 -9.09 -2.57 -10.91
C THR A 46 -7.99 -2.86 -9.90
N ALA A 47 -6.83 -2.22 -10.04
CA ALA A 47 -5.71 -2.39 -9.12
C ALA A 47 -6.04 -1.89 -7.70
N ALA A 48 -6.70 -0.73 -7.57
CA ALA A 48 -7.20 -0.25 -6.28
C ALA A 48 -8.22 -1.23 -5.66
N LEU A 49 -9.17 -1.73 -6.45
CA LEU A 49 -10.18 -2.69 -5.99
C LEU A 49 -9.51 -3.97 -5.44
N VAL A 50 -8.56 -4.53 -6.19
CA VAL A 50 -7.79 -5.70 -5.75
C VAL A 50 -7.05 -5.41 -4.44
N SER A 51 -6.44 -4.23 -4.30
CA SER A 51 -5.76 -3.82 -3.05
C SER A 51 -6.72 -3.76 -1.87
N VAL A 52 -7.91 -3.19 -2.04
CA VAL A 52 -8.94 -3.11 -0.99
C VAL A 52 -9.44 -4.50 -0.62
N LEU A 53 -9.79 -5.34 -1.59
CA LEU A 53 -10.26 -6.71 -1.34
C LEU A 53 -9.20 -7.54 -0.62
N THR A 54 -7.93 -7.40 -0.99
CA THR A 54 -6.81 -8.07 -0.31
C THR A 54 -6.66 -7.59 1.13
N SER A 55 -6.83 -6.30 1.40
CA SER A 55 -6.82 -5.74 2.75
C SER A 55 -7.95 -6.33 3.61
N ILE A 56 -9.17 -6.40 3.06
CA ILE A 56 -10.34 -7.01 3.72
C ILE A 56 -10.11 -8.50 4.00
N ALA A 57 -9.63 -9.25 3.02
CA ALA A 57 -9.30 -10.66 3.18
C ALA A 57 -8.24 -10.87 4.28
N SER A 58 -7.23 -10.00 4.33
CA SER A 58 -6.17 -10.05 5.36
C SER A 58 -6.71 -9.73 6.75
N ALA A 59 -7.67 -8.80 6.87
CA ALA A 59 -8.30 -8.45 8.13
C ALA A 59 -9.17 -9.60 8.70
N GLY A 60 -9.73 -10.46 7.85
CA GLY A 60 -10.45 -11.66 8.28
C GLY A 60 -9.53 -12.75 8.87
N VAL A 61 -8.23 -12.66 8.62
CA VAL A 61 -7.22 -13.66 9.02
C VAL A 61 -6.43 -13.22 10.28
N ARG A 62 -6.56 -11.96 10.76
CA ARG A 62 -5.79 -11.46 11.92
C ARG A 62 -6.48 -10.37 12.76
N ASN A 63 -6.08 -10.28 14.03
CA ASN A 63 -6.52 -9.31 15.05
C ASN A 63 -6.69 -7.85 14.54
N PRO A 64 -7.75 -7.14 14.97
CA PRO A 64 -8.39 -6.01 14.27
C PRO A 64 -7.66 -4.65 14.24
N GLU A 65 -6.38 -4.58 14.57
CA GLU A 65 -5.70 -3.30 14.85
C GLU A 65 -4.80 -2.76 13.72
N SER A 66 -4.46 -3.52 12.66
CA SER A 66 -3.61 -2.98 11.58
C SER A 66 -3.68 -3.75 10.24
N ALA A 67 -3.48 -3.05 9.11
CA ALA A 67 -3.37 -3.61 7.76
C ALA A 67 -1.93 -4.03 7.38
N SER A 68 -0.98 -3.96 8.31
CA SER A 68 0.41 -4.41 8.13
C SER A 68 0.58 -5.90 8.49
N LEU A 69 1.39 -6.65 7.71
CA LEU A 69 1.78 -8.03 8.02
C LEU A 69 2.74 -8.13 9.22
N VAL A 70 3.41 -7.03 9.56
CA VAL A 70 4.30 -6.91 10.72
C VAL A 70 3.60 -6.05 11.77
N ALA A 71 3.40 -6.61 12.95
CA ALA A 71 2.98 -5.82 14.10
C ALA A 71 4.13 -4.88 14.53
N PRO A 72 3.88 -3.60 14.83
CA PRO A 72 4.81 -2.82 15.63
C PRO A 72 5.04 -3.56 16.95
N ARG A 73 6.28 -3.98 17.20
CA ARG A 73 6.65 -4.62 18.46
C ARG A 73 6.58 -3.53 19.55
N PRO A 74 5.85 -3.74 20.67
CA PRO A 74 5.66 -2.71 21.71
C PRO A 74 6.96 -2.22 22.37
N ASP A 75 8.05 -2.97 22.16
CA ASP A 75 9.36 -2.89 22.78
C ASP A 75 10.48 -2.55 21.78
N TYR A 76 10.17 -2.08 20.56
CA TYR A 76 11.19 -1.70 19.59
C TYR A 76 11.94 -0.42 20.02
N VAL A 77 13.02 -0.60 20.78
CA VAL A 77 14.12 0.36 20.89
C VAL A 77 15.11 -0.01 19.79
N GLY A 78 15.35 0.88 18.82
CA GLY A 78 16.28 0.61 17.72
C GLY A 78 17.67 0.25 18.23
N GLU A 79 18.13 -0.97 17.93
CA GLU A 79 19.45 -1.49 18.32
C GLU A 79 20.63 -0.82 17.59
N HIS A 80 20.39 0.16 16.72
CA HIS A 80 21.46 0.88 16.01
C HIS A 80 22.05 2.04 16.82
N ARG A 81 22.28 1.85 18.12
CA ARG A 81 23.29 2.64 18.85
C ARG A 81 24.60 1.86 18.77
N ALA A 82 25.56 2.37 17.99
CA ALA A 82 26.92 1.83 18.01
C ALA A 82 27.46 1.82 19.45
N PRO A 83 28.17 0.77 19.89
CA PRO A 83 28.84 0.81 21.18
C PRO A 83 29.83 1.98 21.18
N GLU A 84 29.75 2.83 22.20
CA GLU A 84 30.75 3.88 22.39
C GLU A 84 32.12 3.19 22.60
N PRO A 85 33.17 3.56 21.85
CA PRO A 85 34.46 2.92 22.00
C PRO A 85 35.13 3.43 23.28
N GLY A 86 35.11 2.66 24.38
CA GLY A 86 35.99 2.92 25.52
C GLY A 86 35.58 2.44 26.91
N GLU A 87 35.15 1.18 27.08
CA GLU A 87 35.27 0.49 28.38
C GLU A 87 36.35 -0.61 28.31
#